data_AF-A0A4Y2P097-F1
#
_entry.id   AF-A0A4Y2P097-F1
#
_cell.length_a   1.000
_cell.length_b   1.000
_cell.length_c   1.000
_cell.angle_alpha   90.00
_cell.angle_beta   90.00
_cell.angle_gamma   90.00
#
_symmetry.space_group_name_H-M   'P 1'
#
loop_
_entity.id
_entity.type
_entity.pdbx_description
1 polymer ?
#
loop_
_entity_poly.entity_id
_entity_poly.type
_entity_poly.pdbx_seq_one_letter_code
_entity_poly.pdbx_strand_id
1 'polypeptide(L)'
;FFLRIFGNKEIPKGKKDVLKFVDKVVDEITQNYDPSHPKCYVDAYIQQQDELRKKGRLRESSFTEYRLKANAFNLFFEGTESVTSTIGSLLVELSKHPDVQKKVQDELDSVVGRERLPSWTDKQNLPYLDATIQELYRKAALFLVLTMYSNFKETTIEGYRIPKRSIITANLYSIHFDPKLFPNPEKFDPGRFLNSEGKRIKVEGGPYLFGLGKRACIGEILAQVEIFLLIGSLLQNFTLPYAKDTDSLRVVRRE
;
A
#
# COMPACT_ATOMS: atom_id res chain seq x y z
N PHE A 1 -3.69 -1.29 -27.22
CA PHE A 1 -3.68 -1.80 -25.83
C PHE A 1 -5.03 -1.61 -25.13
N PHE A 2 -5.56 -0.37 -25.00
CA PHE A 2 -6.86 -0.09 -24.38
C PHE A 2 -8.07 -0.83 -25.01
N LEU A 3 -8.14 -0.99 -26.34
CA LEU A 3 -9.24 -1.72 -27.00
C LEU A 3 -9.28 -3.23 -26.68
N ARG A 4 -8.16 -3.84 -26.25
CA ARG A 4 -8.11 -5.27 -25.83
C ARG A 4 -8.69 -5.50 -24.44
N ILE A 5 -8.71 -4.48 -23.58
CA ILE A 5 -9.28 -4.56 -22.22
C ILE A 5 -10.82 -4.53 -22.29
N PHE A 6 -11.41 -3.67 -23.11
CA PHE A 6 -12.87 -3.54 -23.20
C PHE A 6 -13.57 -4.70 -23.94
N GLY A 7 -12.83 -5.45 -24.78
CA GLY A 7 -13.35 -6.64 -25.46
C GLY A 7 -13.11 -7.96 -24.72
N ASN A 8 -12.37 -7.95 -23.60
CA ASN A 8 -12.04 -9.16 -22.87
C ASN A 8 -13.19 -9.55 -21.93
N LYS A 9 -13.95 -10.60 -22.31
CA LYS A 9 -15.09 -11.11 -21.54
C LYS A 9 -14.70 -11.70 -20.17
N GLU A 10 -13.43 -12.06 -19.98
CA GLU A 10 -12.95 -12.57 -18.69
C GLU A 10 -12.87 -11.47 -17.63
N ILE A 11 -12.65 -10.21 -18.01
CA ILE A 11 -12.58 -9.10 -17.04
C ILE A 11 -13.95 -8.85 -16.37
N PRO A 12 -15.07 -8.69 -17.12
CA PRO A 12 -16.40 -8.62 -16.52
C PRO A 12 -16.79 -9.86 -15.73
N LYS A 13 -16.35 -11.05 -16.16
CA LYS A 13 -16.61 -12.32 -15.45
C LYS A 13 -15.88 -12.37 -14.11
N GLY A 14 -14.57 -12.15 -14.10
CA GLY A 14 -13.77 -12.09 -12.87
C GLY A 14 -14.29 -11.04 -11.88
N LYS A 15 -14.67 -9.85 -12.36
CA LYS A 15 -15.33 -8.83 -11.52
C LYS A 15 -16.62 -9.36 -10.87
N LYS A 16 -17.47 -10.05 -11.63
CA LYS A 16 -18.71 -10.63 -11.10
C LYS A 16 -18.42 -11.72 -10.06
N ASP A 17 -17.39 -12.53 -10.28
CA ASP A 17 -17.05 -13.62 -9.38
C ASP A 17 -16.49 -13.08 -8.05
N VAL A 18 -15.63 -12.06 -8.08
CA VAL A 18 -15.15 -11.39 -6.85
C VAL A 18 -16.29 -10.71 -6.10
N LEU A 19 -17.20 -10.01 -6.80
CA LEU A 19 -18.37 -9.40 -6.17
C LEU A 19 -19.25 -10.44 -5.47
N LYS A 20 -19.56 -11.55 -6.14
CA LYS A 20 -20.34 -12.65 -5.55
C LYS A 20 -19.66 -13.25 -4.32
N PHE A 21 -18.33 -13.42 -4.37
CA PHE A 21 -17.57 -13.92 -3.23
C PHE A 21 -17.67 -12.97 -2.04
N VAL A 22 -17.42 -11.68 -2.24
CA VAL A 22 -17.50 -10.68 -1.16
C VAL A 22 -18.92 -10.58 -0.60
N ASP A 23 -19.95 -10.56 -1.46
CA ASP A 23 -21.35 -10.52 -1.01
C ASP A 23 -21.68 -11.72 -0.13
N LYS A 24 -21.25 -12.93 -0.53
CA LYS A 24 -21.43 -14.15 0.27
C LYS A 24 -20.76 -14.02 1.64
N VAL A 25 -19.52 -13.54 1.72
CA VAL A 25 -18.81 -13.36 3.00
C VAL A 25 -19.52 -12.32 3.87
N VAL A 26 -19.97 -11.21 3.30
CA VAL A 26 -20.72 -10.17 4.04
C VAL A 26 -22.04 -10.74 4.58
N ASP A 27 -22.77 -11.52 3.78
CA ASP A 27 -24.03 -12.14 4.18
C ASP A 27 -23.81 -13.16 5.32
N GLU A 28 -22.77 -13.98 5.22
CA GLU A 28 -22.38 -14.93 6.28
C GLU A 28 -22.02 -14.23 7.59
N ILE A 29 -21.25 -13.14 7.54
CA ILE A 29 -20.92 -12.35 8.74
C ILE A 29 -22.18 -11.70 9.31
N THR A 30 -23.04 -11.13 8.46
CA THR A 30 -24.29 -10.47 8.88
C THR A 30 -25.24 -11.45 9.58
N GLN A 31 -25.34 -12.69 9.10
CA GLN A 31 -26.17 -13.74 9.72
C GLN A 31 -25.65 -14.18 11.09
N ASN A 32 -24.34 -14.08 11.33
CA ASN A 32 -23.68 -14.48 12.57
C ASN A 32 -23.28 -13.29 13.45
N TYR A 33 -23.83 -12.10 13.19
CA TYR A 33 -23.48 -10.88 13.89
C TYR A 33 -23.85 -10.95 15.38
N ASP A 34 -22.86 -10.70 16.24
CA ASP A 34 -23.02 -10.57 17.69
C ASP A 34 -22.74 -9.12 18.10
N PRO A 35 -23.75 -8.33 18.51
CA PRO A 35 -23.56 -6.93 18.89
C PRO A 35 -22.71 -6.75 20.15
N SER A 36 -22.51 -7.79 20.95
CA SER A 36 -21.65 -7.74 22.14
C SER A 36 -20.17 -7.89 21.79
N HIS A 37 -19.86 -8.38 20.59
CA HIS A 37 -18.49 -8.73 20.21
C HIS A 37 -18.23 -8.50 18.71
N PRO A 38 -18.13 -7.23 18.25
CA PRO A 38 -17.80 -6.92 16.87
C PRO A 38 -16.34 -7.31 16.55
N LYS A 39 -16.12 -8.08 15.49
CA LYS A 39 -14.81 -8.67 15.15
C LYS A 39 -14.18 -8.04 13.91
N CYS A 40 -14.98 -7.43 13.04
CA CYS A 40 -14.51 -6.95 11.76
C CYS A 40 -15.23 -5.68 11.29
N TYR A 41 -14.83 -5.17 10.13
CA TYR A 41 -15.46 -4.01 9.48
C TYR A 41 -16.98 -4.18 9.29
N VAL A 42 -17.43 -5.37 8.91
CA VAL A 42 -18.86 -5.64 8.67
C VAL A 42 -19.64 -5.50 9.99
N ASP A 43 -19.15 -6.10 11.08
CA ASP A 43 -19.79 -5.98 12.40
C ASP A 43 -19.83 -4.52 12.88
N ALA A 44 -18.73 -3.79 12.75
CA ALA A 44 -18.66 -2.38 13.12
C ALA A 44 -19.64 -1.51 12.31
N TYR A 45 -19.84 -1.82 11.03
CA TYR A 45 -20.81 -1.13 10.18
C TYR A 45 -22.25 -1.43 10.62
N ILE A 46 -22.56 -2.69 10.94
CA ILE A 46 -23.89 -3.11 11.44
C ILE A 46 -24.16 -2.46 12.81
N GLN A 47 -23.17 -2.43 13.69
CA GLN A 47 -23.26 -1.75 14.99
C GLN A 47 -23.60 -0.26 14.82
N GLN A 48 -22.94 0.42 13.87
CA GLN A 48 -23.26 1.80 13.54
C GLN A 48 -24.67 1.96 12.96
N GLN A 49 -25.16 1.01 12.17
CA GLN A 49 -26.55 0.98 11.70
C GLN A 49 -27.55 0.84 12.85
N ASP A 50 -27.25 -0.02 13.83
CA ASP A 50 -28.09 -0.21 15.01
C ASP A 50 -28.19 1.07 15.85
N GLU A 51 -27.07 1.76 16.05
CA GLU A 51 -27.05 3.07 16.74
C GLU A 51 -27.89 4.13 16.01
N LEU A 52 -27.75 4.19 14.69
CA LEU A 52 -28.53 5.13 13.86
C LEU A 52 -30.02 4.78 13.88
N ARG A 53 -30.36 3.49 13.93
CA ARG A 53 -31.74 3.01 14.05
C ARG A 53 -32.36 3.44 15.38
N LYS A 54 -31.64 3.26 16.49
CA LYS A 54 -32.07 3.71 17.83
C LYS A 54 -32.33 5.22 17.88
N LYS A 55 -31.55 6.02 17.14
CA LYS A 55 -31.71 7.47 17.04
C LYS A 55 -32.78 7.91 16.02
N GLY A 56 -33.43 6.99 15.32
CA GLY A 56 -34.40 7.30 14.25
C GLY A 56 -33.76 7.90 12.97
N ARG A 57 -32.44 7.87 12.84
CA ARG A 57 -31.68 8.57 11.78
C ARG A 57 -31.14 7.65 10.68
N LEU A 58 -31.37 6.34 10.77
CA LEU A 58 -30.83 5.38 9.80
C LEU A 58 -31.25 5.70 8.35
N ARG A 59 -32.51 6.09 8.14
CA ARG A 59 -33.05 6.40 6.80
C ARG A 59 -32.42 7.64 6.15
N GLU A 60 -31.99 8.60 6.96
CA GLU A 60 -31.31 9.84 6.50
C GLU A 60 -29.80 9.66 6.35
N SER A 61 -29.27 8.52 6.81
CA SER A 61 -27.85 8.25 6.86
C SER A 61 -27.30 7.67 5.55
N SER A 62 -25.98 7.68 5.45
CA SER A 62 -25.23 6.99 4.40
C SER A 62 -25.11 5.48 4.61
N PHE A 63 -25.62 4.90 5.71
CA PHE A 63 -25.36 3.52 6.09
C PHE A 63 -26.41 2.57 5.50
N THR A 64 -26.24 2.23 4.23
CA THR A 64 -27.08 1.27 3.50
C THR A 64 -26.38 -0.08 3.32
N GLU A 65 -27.14 -1.14 3.10
CA GLU A 65 -26.59 -2.47 2.78
C GLU A 65 -25.76 -2.44 1.49
N TYR A 66 -26.24 -1.72 0.46
CA TYR A 66 -25.48 -1.53 -0.78
C TYR A 66 -24.10 -0.93 -0.51
N ARG A 67 -24.01 0.11 0.34
CA ARG A 67 -22.72 0.73 0.70
C ARG A 67 -21.86 -0.16 1.59
N LEU A 68 -22.45 -0.99 2.44
CA LEU A 68 -21.71 -2.01 3.20
C LEU A 68 -20.98 -2.96 2.24
N LYS A 69 -21.74 -3.60 1.34
CA LYS A 69 -21.21 -4.54 0.34
C LYS A 69 -20.19 -3.89 -0.60
N ALA A 70 -20.50 -2.69 -1.11
CA ALA A 70 -19.58 -1.94 -1.97
C ALA A 70 -18.27 -1.56 -1.24
N ASN A 71 -18.34 -1.10 0.01
CA ASN A 71 -17.15 -0.77 0.78
C ASN A 71 -16.34 -2.02 1.15
N ALA A 72 -17.00 -3.12 1.53
CA ALA A 72 -16.33 -4.39 1.81
C ALA A 72 -15.57 -4.89 0.58
N PHE A 73 -16.19 -4.81 -0.61
CA PHE A 73 -15.53 -5.12 -1.88
C PHE A 73 -14.32 -4.22 -2.13
N ASN A 74 -14.47 -2.90 -1.96
CA ASN A 74 -13.38 -1.96 -2.18
C ASN A 74 -12.21 -2.23 -1.22
N LEU A 75 -12.48 -2.45 0.07
CA LEU A 75 -11.44 -2.75 1.07
C LEU A 75 -10.71 -4.05 0.74
N PHE A 76 -11.44 -5.10 0.37
CA PHE A 76 -10.85 -6.39 -0.01
C PHE A 76 -9.99 -6.28 -1.28
N PHE A 77 -10.55 -5.68 -2.34
CA PHE A 77 -9.88 -5.61 -3.64
C PHE A 77 -8.65 -4.70 -3.58
N GLU A 78 -8.82 -3.46 -3.12
CA GLU A 78 -7.74 -2.47 -3.04
C GLU A 78 -6.66 -2.91 -2.04
N GLY A 79 -7.03 -3.52 -0.91
CA GLY A 79 -6.08 -4.02 0.08
C GLY A 79 -5.27 -5.22 -0.40
N THR A 80 -5.85 -6.10 -1.23
CA THR A 80 -5.16 -7.32 -1.67
C THR A 80 -4.24 -7.07 -2.86
N GLU A 81 -4.78 -6.46 -3.91
CA GLU A 81 -4.06 -6.30 -5.19
C GLU A 81 -2.87 -5.35 -5.02
N SER A 82 -3.11 -4.18 -4.42
CA SER A 82 -2.10 -3.13 -4.34
C SER A 82 -0.89 -3.57 -3.52
N VAL A 83 -1.13 -4.27 -2.41
CA VAL A 83 -0.07 -4.77 -1.52
C VAL A 83 0.70 -5.90 -2.20
N THR A 84 0.00 -6.88 -2.79
CA THR A 84 0.64 -8.01 -3.49
C THR A 84 1.53 -7.53 -4.64
N SER A 85 0.99 -6.65 -5.50
CA SER A 85 1.70 -6.08 -6.65
C SER A 85 2.88 -5.19 -6.21
N THR A 86 2.70 -4.42 -5.13
CA THR A 86 3.79 -3.61 -4.54
C THR A 86 4.90 -4.52 -4.04
N ILE A 87 4.60 -5.49 -3.17
CA ILE A 87 5.60 -6.42 -2.62
C ILE A 87 6.36 -7.13 -3.73
N GLY A 88 5.67 -7.64 -4.76
CA GLY A 88 6.34 -8.27 -5.90
C GLY A 88 7.35 -7.34 -6.57
N SER A 89 6.98 -6.09 -6.82
CA SER A 89 7.87 -5.08 -7.41
C SER A 89 9.04 -4.74 -6.49
N LEU A 90 8.79 -4.62 -5.18
CA LEU A 90 9.82 -4.32 -4.18
C LEU A 90 10.83 -5.47 -4.06
N LEU A 91 10.38 -6.72 -4.04
CA LEU A 91 11.26 -7.89 -3.98
C LEU A 91 12.14 -8.00 -5.22
N VAL A 92 11.58 -7.75 -6.40
CA VAL A 92 12.36 -7.73 -7.66
C VAL A 92 13.42 -6.63 -7.61
N GLU A 93 13.07 -5.41 -7.18
CA GLU A 93 14.06 -4.34 -7.07
C GLU A 93 15.14 -4.67 -6.03
N LEU A 94 14.74 -5.10 -4.83
CA LEU A 94 15.66 -5.45 -3.76
C LEU A 94 16.64 -6.57 -4.11
N SER A 95 16.19 -7.55 -4.91
CA SER A 95 17.05 -8.66 -5.37
C SER A 95 18.27 -8.17 -6.17
N LYS A 96 18.18 -7.02 -6.83
CA LYS A 96 19.27 -6.39 -7.59
C LYS A 96 20.35 -5.75 -6.71
N HIS A 97 20.07 -5.57 -5.41
CA HIS A 97 20.92 -4.82 -4.46
C HIS A 97 21.36 -5.70 -3.28
N PRO A 98 22.25 -6.70 -3.51
CA PRO A 98 22.69 -7.64 -2.48
C PRO A 98 23.45 -6.95 -1.32
N ASP A 99 24.12 -5.84 -1.58
CA ASP A 99 24.80 -5.03 -0.57
C ASP A 99 23.82 -4.35 0.39
N VAL A 100 22.68 -3.88 -0.12
CA VAL A 100 21.59 -3.33 0.71
C VAL A 100 20.92 -4.44 1.51
N GLN A 101 20.65 -5.59 0.90
CA GLN A 101 20.11 -6.75 1.62
C GLN A 101 21.00 -7.12 2.80
N LYS A 102 22.32 -7.20 2.60
CA LYS A 102 23.28 -7.54 3.65
C LYS A 102 23.24 -6.54 4.81
N LYS A 103 23.15 -5.24 4.55
CA LYS A 103 23.04 -4.21 5.60
C LYS A 103 21.73 -4.30 6.39
N VAL A 104 20.60 -4.52 5.72
CA VAL A 104 19.31 -4.74 6.40
C VAL A 104 19.34 -6.00 7.25
N GLN A 105 19.94 -7.07 6.71
CA GLN A 105 20.15 -8.33 7.40
C GLN A 105 21.01 -8.19 8.65
N ASP A 106 22.10 -7.43 8.58
CA ASP A 106 22.97 -7.15 9.73
C ASP A 106 22.24 -6.33 10.80
N GLU A 107 21.44 -5.34 10.39
CA GLU A 107 20.59 -4.55 11.30
C GLU A 107 19.54 -5.43 12.01
N LEU A 108 18.85 -6.30 11.26
CA LEU A 108 17.87 -7.24 11.81
C LEU A 108 18.51 -8.22 12.80
N ASP A 109 19.67 -8.78 12.45
CA ASP A 109 20.38 -9.72 13.31
C ASP A 109 20.83 -9.05 14.62
N SER A 110 21.26 -7.78 14.55
CA SER A 110 21.69 -7.04 15.74
C SER A 110 20.55 -6.58 16.65
N VAL A 111 19.39 -6.22 16.10
CA VAL A 111 18.30 -5.56 16.85
C VAL A 111 17.21 -6.55 17.24
N VAL A 112 16.83 -7.45 16.33
CA VAL A 112 15.75 -8.43 16.53
C VAL A 112 16.31 -9.80 16.92
N GLY A 113 17.48 -10.17 16.38
CA GLY A 113 18.04 -11.50 16.51
C GLY A 113 17.32 -12.53 15.63
N ARG A 114 17.46 -13.81 15.96
CA ARG A 114 16.86 -14.94 15.21
C ARG A 114 15.84 -15.76 16.00
N GLU A 115 15.58 -15.40 17.26
CA GLU A 115 14.66 -16.13 18.15
C GLU A 115 13.18 -15.76 17.91
N ARG A 116 12.93 -14.62 17.25
CA ARG A 116 11.58 -14.14 16.93
C ARG A 116 11.57 -13.40 15.59
N LEU A 117 10.40 -13.29 14.98
CA LEU A 117 10.20 -12.43 13.81
C LEU A 117 10.19 -10.94 14.20
N PRO A 118 10.49 -10.03 13.26
CA PRO A 118 10.33 -8.60 13.46
C PRO A 118 8.86 -8.25 13.73
N SER A 119 8.64 -7.23 14.55
CA SER A 119 7.34 -6.68 14.89
C SER A 119 7.28 -5.21 14.50
N TRP A 120 6.07 -4.64 14.44
CA TRP A 120 5.92 -3.22 14.10
C TRP A 120 6.62 -2.29 15.12
N THR A 121 6.70 -2.71 16.39
CA THR A 121 7.38 -1.93 17.43
C THR A 121 8.89 -1.87 17.26
N ASP A 122 9.49 -2.80 16.51
CA ASP A 122 10.93 -2.78 16.21
C ASP A 122 11.30 -1.70 15.19
N LYS A 123 10.34 -1.19 14.41
CA LYS A 123 10.57 -0.24 13.31
C LYS A 123 11.40 0.98 13.70
N GLN A 124 11.20 1.52 14.89
CA GLN A 124 11.94 2.69 15.38
C GLN A 124 13.44 2.40 15.61
N ASN A 125 13.79 1.13 15.82
CA ASN A 125 15.15 0.64 16.03
C ASN A 125 15.75 0.01 14.77
N LEU A 126 15.02 0.00 13.65
CA LEU A 126 15.43 -0.54 12.37
C LEU A 126 15.44 0.57 11.28
N PRO A 127 16.20 1.66 11.49
CA PRO A 127 16.18 2.81 10.59
C PRO A 127 16.65 2.47 9.17
N TYR A 128 17.60 1.55 8.99
CA TYR A 128 18.09 1.18 7.67
C TYR A 128 17.07 0.34 6.89
N LEU A 129 16.35 -0.57 7.55
CA LEU A 129 15.19 -1.25 6.96
C LEU A 129 14.08 -0.27 6.59
N ASP A 130 13.72 0.65 7.49
CA ASP A 130 12.70 1.67 7.21
C ASP A 130 13.11 2.53 6.00
N ALA A 131 14.36 3.01 5.98
CA ALA A 131 14.92 3.78 4.87
C ALA A 131 14.94 3.00 3.55
N THR A 132 15.26 1.71 3.61
CA THR A 132 15.22 0.82 2.44
C THR A 132 13.80 0.71 1.88
N ILE A 133 12.79 0.55 2.74
CA ILE A 133 11.37 0.53 2.34
C ILE A 133 10.94 1.88 1.73
N GLN A 134 11.40 3.01 2.28
CA GLN A 134 11.10 4.32 1.69
C GLN A 134 11.72 4.48 0.28
N GLU A 135 12.95 4.03 0.08
CA GLU A 135 13.60 4.09 -1.25
C GLU A 135 12.93 3.13 -2.25
N LEU A 136 12.48 1.96 -1.76
CA LEU A 136 11.65 1.03 -2.52
C LEU A 136 10.33 1.68 -2.95
N TYR A 137 9.65 2.42 -2.07
CA TYR A 137 8.45 3.18 -2.43
C TYR A 137 8.72 4.30 -3.45
N ARG A 138 9.88 4.96 -3.37
CA ARG A 138 10.25 6.01 -4.32
C ARG A 138 10.50 5.44 -5.71
N LYS A 139 11.33 4.39 -5.82
CA LYS A 139 11.88 3.91 -7.09
C LYS A 139 11.05 2.79 -7.75
N ALA A 140 10.43 1.92 -6.96
CA ALA A 140 9.87 0.66 -7.44
C ALA A 140 8.38 0.48 -7.15
N ALA A 141 7.70 1.50 -6.60
CA ALA A 141 6.28 1.39 -6.35
C ALA A 141 5.45 1.36 -7.63
N LEU A 142 4.37 0.58 -7.59
CA LEU A 142 3.44 0.37 -8.70
C LEU A 142 2.76 1.68 -9.16
N PHE A 143 2.47 2.59 -8.23
CA PHE A 143 1.72 3.81 -8.48
C PHE A 143 2.63 5.03 -8.61
N LEU A 144 3.22 5.22 -9.80
CA LEU A 144 3.98 6.43 -10.13
C LEU A 144 3.11 7.55 -10.73
N VAL A 145 1.83 7.25 -10.97
CA VAL A 145 0.78 8.21 -11.31
C VAL A 145 -0.41 7.91 -10.42
N LEU A 146 -0.80 8.87 -9.57
CA LEU A 146 -1.91 8.67 -8.63
C LEU A 146 -3.26 8.71 -9.34
N THR A 147 -4.25 8.13 -8.67
CA THR A 147 -5.66 8.09 -9.08
C THR A 147 -6.15 9.46 -9.54
N MET A 148 -6.97 9.45 -10.60
CA MET A 148 -7.60 10.65 -11.15
C MET A 148 -8.55 11.30 -10.14
N TYR A 149 -8.35 12.59 -9.90
CA TYR A 149 -9.22 13.47 -9.12
C TYR A 149 -10.08 14.33 -10.05
N SER A 150 -11.12 14.92 -9.47
CA SER A 150 -11.94 15.91 -10.17
C SER A 150 -12.34 17.04 -9.22
N ASN A 151 -12.17 18.28 -9.69
CA ASN A 151 -12.53 19.46 -8.91
C ASN A 151 -14.05 19.72 -8.95
N PHE A 152 -14.63 19.96 -7.78
CA PHE A 152 -16.08 20.25 -7.65
C PHE A 152 -16.46 21.67 -8.08
N LYS A 153 -15.49 22.58 -8.13
CA LYS A 153 -15.63 23.97 -8.54
C LYS A 153 -14.40 24.37 -9.34
N GLU A 154 -14.59 25.35 -10.22
CA GLU A 154 -13.48 25.99 -10.93
C GLU A 154 -12.47 26.54 -9.91
N THR A 155 -11.20 26.45 -10.25
CA THR A 155 -10.10 26.91 -9.40
C THR A 155 -8.92 27.38 -10.25
N THR A 156 -7.93 27.97 -9.61
CA THR A 156 -6.65 28.31 -10.22
C THR A 156 -5.53 27.56 -9.51
N ILE A 157 -4.57 27.02 -10.26
CA ILE A 157 -3.34 26.39 -9.74
C ILE A 157 -2.16 27.02 -10.47
N GLU A 158 -1.18 27.57 -9.74
CA GLU A 158 0.00 28.23 -10.34
C GLU A 158 -0.35 29.26 -11.44
N GLY A 159 -1.44 30.02 -11.24
CA GLY A 159 -1.94 31.00 -12.23
C GLY A 159 -2.78 30.42 -13.37
N TYR A 160 -2.85 29.09 -13.52
CA TYR A 160 -3.65 28.44 -14.55
C TYR A 160 -5.08 28.18 -14.10
N ARG A 161 -6.05 28.60 -14.93
CA ARG A 161 -7.47 28.31 -14.72
C ARG A 161 -7.76 26.82 -14.95
N ILE A 162 -8.36 26.17 -13.96
CA ILE A 162 -8.79 24.78 -13.97
C ILE A 162 -10.32 24.73 -13.94
N PRO A 163 -10.98 24.47 -15.09
CA PRO A 163 -12.43 24.39 -15.17
C PRO A 163 -13.04 23.37 -14.20
N LYS A 164 -14.28 23.59 -13.77
CA LYS A 164 -15.02 22.62 -12.96
C LYS A 164 -15.10 21.26 -13.67
N ARG A 165 -14.94 20.16 -12.91
CA ARG A 165 -14.92 18.76 -13.40
C ARG A 165 -13.73 18.38 -14.29
N SER A 166 -12.64 19.14 -14.30
CA SER A 166 -11.39 18.70 -14.92
C SER A 166 -10.88 17.40 -14.28
N ILE A 167 -10.29 16.53 -15.10
CA ILE A 167 -9.55 15.35 -14.63
C ILE A 167 -8.15 15.82 -14.24
N ILE A 168 -7.76 15.56 -12.99
CA ILE A 168 -6.48 15.99 -12.43
C ILE A 168 -5.76 14.74 -11.93
N THR A 169 -4.51 14.54 -12.33
CA THR A 169 -3.67 13.44 -11.83
C THR A 169 -2.37 14.00 -11.26
N ALA A 170 -1.85 13.36 -10.22
CA ALA A 170 -0.55 13.69 -9.66
C ALA A 170 0.50 12.73 -10.23
N ASN A 171 1.51 13.31 -10.89
CA ASN A 171 2.62 12.58 -11.45
C ASN A 171 3.72 12.42 -10.39
N LEU A 172 3.71 11.29 -9.67
CA LEU A 172 4.76 11.01 -8.69
C LEU A 172 6.08 10.69 -9.36
N TYR A 173 6.09 10.14 -10.58
CA TYR A 173 7.33 9.92 -11.34
C TYR A 173 8.13 11.22 -11.48
N SER A 174 7.48 12.32 -11.85
CA SER A 174 8.17 13.61 -11.99
C SER A 174 8.75 14.15 -10.67
N ILE A 175 8.22 13.73 -9.51
CA ILE A 175 8.74 14.13 -8.19
C ILE A 175 9.86 13.18 -7.76
N HIS A 176 9.57 11.87 -7.76
CA HIS A 176 10.46 10.82 -7.31
C HIS A 176 11.74 10.72 -8.16
N PHE A 177 11.70 11.17 -9.41
CA PHE A 177 12.84 11.19 -10.33
C PHE A 177 13.35 12.60 -10.66
N ASP A 178 12.92 13.64 -9.92
CA ASP A 178 13.51 14.98 -10.07
C ASP A 178 14.93 15.01 -9.47
N PRO A 179 16.00 15.25 -10.25
CA PRO A 179 17.35 15.34 -9.72
C PRO A 179 17.58 16.48 -8.73
N LYS A 180 16.70 17.49 -8.68
CA LYS A 180 16.76 18.57 -7.68
C LYS A 180 16.30 18.10 -6.30
N LEU A 181 15.35 17.17 -6.25
CA LEU A 181 14.84 16.58 -5.00
C LEU A 181 15.63 15.32 -4.61
N PHE A 182 15.99 14.51 -5.60
CA PHE A 182 16.69 13.25 -5.44
C PHE A 182 17.94 13.20 -6.33
N PRO A 183 19.12 13.64 -5.84
CA PRO A 183 20.36 13.60 -6.63
C PRO A 183 20.69 12.19 -7.14
N ASN A 184 21.00 12.02 -8.42
CA ASN A 184 21.14 10.70 -9.05
C ASN A 184 19.87 9.82 -8.87
N PRO A 185 18.69 10.25 -9.33
CA PRO A 185 17.41 9.64 -8.97
C PRO A 185 17.29 8.17 -9.40
N GLU A 186 18.06 7.77 -10.41
CA GLU A 186 18.12 6.38 -10.88
C GLU A 186 18.91 5.44 -9.97
N LYS A 187 19.81 5.96 -9.13
CA LYS A 187 20.54 5.15 -8.16
C LYS A 187 19.62 4.82 -6.98
N PHE A 188 19.45 3.52 -6.72
CA PHE A 188 18.82 3.03 -5.50
C PHE A 188 19.75 3.29 -4.32
N ASP A 189 19.32 4.14 -3.41
CA ASP A 189 20.12 4.57 -2.26
C ASP A 189 19.24 4.80 -1.02
N PRO A 190 19.12 3.80 -0.13
CA PRO A 190 18.44 3.97 1.16
C PRO A 190 18.99 5.12 2.00
N GLY A 191 20.27 5.48 1.82
CA GLY A 191 20.92 6.57 2.54
C GLY A 191 20.25 7.93 2.38
N ARG A 192 19.45 8.13 1.33
CA ARG A 192 18.61 9.34 1.14
C ARG A 192 17.67 9.61 2.30
N PHE A 193 17.19 8.54 2.93
CA PHE A 193 16.22 8.60 4.02
C PHE A 193 16.88 8.52 5.39
N LEU A 194 18.20 8.67 5.47
CA LEU A 194 18.98 8.64 6.70
C LEU A 194 19.72 9.96 6.88
N ASN A 195 19.86 10.41 8.13
CA ASN A 195 20.81 11.48 8.46
C ASN A 195 22.22 10.91 8.69
N SER A 196 23.18 11.79 9.00
CA SER A 196 24.57 11.42 9.29
C SER A 196 24.76 10.51 10.51
N GLU A 197 23.76 10.43 11.40
CA GLU A 197 23.75 9.54 12.57
C GLU A 197 23.09 8.17 12.27
N GLY A 198 22.64 7.94 11.03
CA GLY A 198 21.92 6.71 10.66
C GLY A 198 20.47 6.66 11.15
N LYS A 199 19.89 7.79 11.59
CA LYS A 199 18.47 7.87 11.95
C LYS A 199 17.61 8.17 10.74
N ARG A 200 16.41 7.59 10.69
CA ARG A 200 15.45 7.84 9.62
C ARG A 200 14.96 9.29 9.63
N ILE A 201 14.97 9.92 8.46
CA ILE A 201 14.48 11.28 8.25
C ILE A 201 13.36 11.33 7.21
N LYS A 202 12.60 12.42 7.23
CA LYS A 202 11.67 12.76 6.13
C LYS A 202 12.46 13.52 5.07
N VAL A 203 12.20 13.20 3.80
CA VAL A 203 12.83 13.85 2.65
C VAL A 203 11.79 14.67 1.92
N GLU A 204 12.17 15.84 1.45
CA GLU A 204 11.33 16.64 0.57
C GLU A 204 11.04 15.86 -0.72
N GLY A 205 9.78 15.83 -1.17
CA GLY A 205 9.40 15.07 -2.35
C GLY A 205 8.95 13.62 -2.10
N GLY A 206 8.96 13.13 -0.85
CA GLY A 206 8.24 11.89 -0.49
C GLY A 206 9.09 10.80 0.19
N PRO A 207 8.77 9.51 -0.02
CA PRO A 207 7.88 8.98 -1.06
C PRO A 207 6.38 9.21 -0.76
N TYR A 208 5.63 9.70 -1.75
CA TYR A 208 4.19 9.99 -1.62
C TYR A 208 3.29 8.86 -2.17
N LEU A 209 3.72 7.61 -2.03
CA LEU A 209 3.02 6.43 -2.58
C LEU A 209 1.53 6.38 -2.21
N PHE A 210 1.19 6.79 -0.99
CA PHE A 210 -0.18 6.75 -0.47
C PHE A 210 -1.00 8.02 -0.80
N GLY A 211 -0.45 8.93 -1.61
CA GLY A 211 -1.06 10.22 -1.91
C GLY A 211 -1.07 11.17 -0.72
N LEU A 212 -1.73 12.32 -0.89
CA LEU A 212 -1.79 13.40 0.10
C LEU A 212 -3.20 13.99 0.19
N GLY A 213 -3.49 14.63 1.33
CA GLY A 213 -4.72 15.40 1.54
C GLY A 213 -5.97 14.55 1.75
N LYS A 214 -7.14 15.08 1.37
CA LYS A 214 -8.47 14.48 1.67
C LYS A 214 -8.73 13.11 1.06
N ARG A 215 -7.88 12.67 0.14
CA ARG A 215 -7.98 11.40 -0.59
C ARG A 215 -6.69 10.59 -0.48
N ALA A 216 -5.87 10.87 0.54
CA ALA A 216 -4.79 9.97 0.93
C ALA A 216 -5.35 8.57 1.23
N CYS A 217 -4.54 7.55 1.00
CA CYS A 217 -4.93 6.16 1.15
C CYS A 217 -5.39 5.87 2.58
N ILE A 218 -6.62 5.38 2.74
CA ILE A 218 -7.14 4.97 4.05
C ILE A 218 -6.40 3.76 4.62
N GLY A 219 -5.79 2.95 3.75
CA GLY A 219 -5.02 1.76 4.11
C GLY A 219 -3.52 2.02 4.32
N GLU A 220 -3.06 3.27 4.31
CA GLU A 220 -1.62 3.61 4.38
C GLU A 220 -0.91 2.89 5.54
N ILE A 221 -1.45 3.01 6.75
CA ILE A 221 -0.81 2.44 7.94
C ILE A 221 -0.79 0.91 7.88
N LEU A 222 -1.90 0.29 7.45
CA LEU A 222 -1.97 -1.16 7.31
C LEU A 222 -0.95 -1.68 6.29
N ALA A 223 -0.90 -1.06 5.10
CA ALA A 223 0.06 -1.42 4.06
C ALA A 223 1.51 -1.22 4.51
N GLN A 224 1.82 -0.13 5.24
CA GLN A 224 3.16 0.08 5.80
C GLN A 224 3.55 -1.01 6.79
N VAL A 225 2.62 -1.44 7.65
CA VAL A 225 2.84 -2.55 8.59
C VAL A 225 3.08 -3.85 7.84
N GLU A 226 2.21 -4.21 6.90
CA GLU A 226 2.31 -5.44 6.11
C GLU A 226 3.64 -5.51 5.35
N ILE A 227 3.99 -4.45 4.63
CA ILE A 227 5.21 -4.40 3.83
C ILE A 227 6.45 -4.45 4.73
N PHE A 228 6.44 -3.74 5.86
CA PHE A 228 7.55 -3.77 6.81
C PHE A 228 7.76 -5.17 7.39
N LEU A 229 6.69 -5.80 7.88
CA LEU A 229 6.76 -7.13 8.49
C LEU A 229 7.17 -8.18 7.47
N LEU A 230 6.65 -8.11 6.23
CA LEU A 230 6.97 -9.09 5.19
C LEU A 230 8.41 -8.94 4.72
N ILE A 231 8.85 -7.73 4.36
CA ILE A 231 10.25 -7.51 3.92
C ILE A 231 11.23 -7.83 5.05
N GLY A 232 10.94 -7.36 6.28
CA GLY A 232 11.76 -7.64 7.45
C GLY A 232 11.87 -9.14 7.74
N SER A 233 10.75 -9.87 7.76
CA SER A 233 10.75 -11.31 8.03
C SER A 233 11.45 -12.10 6.91
N LEU A 234 11.25 -11.71 5.65
CA LEU A 234 11.92 -12.35 4.52
C LEU A 234 13.43 -12.15 4.60
N LEU A 235 13.91 -10.92 4.81
CA LEU A 235 15.35 -10.66 4.89
C LEU A 235 15.98 -11.22 6.16
N GLN A 236 15.25 -11.29 7.27
CA GLN A 236 15.74 -11.97 8.46
C GLN A 236 16.07 -13.43 8.17
N ASN A 237 15.26 -14.12 7.36
CA ASN A 237 15.36 -15.57 7.17
C ASN A 237 15.99 -16.00 5.84
N PHE A 238 16.04 -15.11 4.85
CA PHE A 238 16.42 -15.44 3.49
C PHE A 238 17.25 -14.34 2.82
N THR A 239 18.08 -14.76 1.88
CA THR A 239 18.74 -13.89 0.90
C THR A 239 18.06 -14.08 -0.46
N LEU A 240 17.76 -12.97 -1.13
CA LEU A 240 17.04 -12.93 -2.40
C LEU A 240 18.03 -12.64 -3.54
N PRO A 241 18.57 -13.66 -4.22
CA PRO A 241 19.47 -13.43 -5.35
C PRO A 241 18.70 -12.91 -6.57
N TYR A 242 19.32 -12.01 -7.32
CA TYR A 242 18.83 -11.63 -8.64
C TYR A 242 19.08 -12.76 -9.63
N ALA A 243 18.01 -13.33 -10.17
CA ALA A 243 18.08 -14.29 -11.25
C ALA A 243 18.03 -13.56 -12.60
N LYS A 244 19.11 -13.64 -13.39
CA LYS A 244 19.12 -13.11 -14.76
C LYS A 244 18.23 -13.93 -15.71
N ASP A 245 18.05 -15.21 -15.39
CA ASP A 245 17.18 -16.17 -16.08
C ASP A 245 16.21 -16.81 -15.08
N THR A 246 14.93 -16.99 -15.45
CA THR A 246 13.86 -17.47 -14.55
C THR A 246 14.12 -18.86 -13.95
N ASP A 247 14.93 -19.67 -14.63
CA ASP A 247 15.30 -21.03 -14.19
C ASP A 247 16.34 -21.04 -13.04
N SER A 248 16.86 -19.87 -12.67
CA SER A 248 17.90 -19.71 -11.63
C SER A 248 17.41 -19.07 -10.33
N LEU A 249 16.11 -18.73 -10.22
CA LEU A 249 15.53 -18.18 -9.00
C LEU A 249 15.63 -19.19 -7.85
N ARG A 250 16.44 -18.87 -6.83
CA ARG A 250 16.57 -19.69 -5.62
C ARG A 250 16.52 -18.79 -4.40
N VAL A 251 15.59 -19.04 -3.49
CA VAL A 251 15.61 -18.39 -2.17
C VAL A 251 16.66 -19.11 -1.33
N VAL A 252 17.64 -18.37 -0.80
CA VAL A 252 18.71 -18.96 0.03
C VAL A 252 18.38 -18.73 1.49
N ARG A 253 18.20 -19.79 2.27
CA ARG A 253 17.97 -19.68 3.73
C ARG A 253 19.24 -19.14 4.39
N ARG A 254 19.06 -18.17 5.29
CA ARG A 254 20.13 -17.65 6.14
C ARG A 254 20.31 -18.58 7.34
N GLU A 255 21.51 -19.11 7.49
CA GLU A 255 21.97 -19.78 8.72
C GLU A 255 22.09 -18.78 9.87
#